data_AF-A0A0E9M048-F1
#
_entry.id   AF-A0A0E9M048-F1
#
_cell.length_a   1.000
_cell.length_b   1.000
_cell.length_c   1.000
_cell.angle_alpha   90.00
_cell.angle_beta   90.00
_cell.angle_gamma   90.00
#
_symmetry.space_group_name_H-M   'P 1'
#
loop_
_entity.id
_entity.type
_entity.pdbx_description
1 polymer ?
#
loop_
_entity_poly.entity_id
_entity_poly.type
_entity_poly.pdbx_seq_one_letter_code
_entity_poly.pdbx_strand_id
1 'polypeptide(L)' 'MEKVLTRHFQYTGLDDYDMSLDEQMNAFLLEKGISPEQIINVEYAAHSSGGINNYSALLIYKAS' A
#
# COMPACT_ATOMS: atom_id res chain seq x y z
N MET A 1 12.57 19.58 -7.58
CA MET A 1 12.37 19.21 -6.16
C MET A 1 11.72 17.85 -6.17
N GLU A 2 12.37 16.84 -5.61
CA GLU A 2 11.75 15.51 -5.44
C GLU A 2 10.51 15.66 -4.56
N LYS A 3 9.35 15.22 -5.05
CA LYS A 3 8.11 15.30 -4.27
C LYS A 3 7.93 13.99 -3.51
N VAL A 4 7.80 14.09 -2.20
CA VAL A 4 7.36 12.96 -1.37
C VAL A 4 5.85 12.83 -1.52
N LEU A 5 5.41 11.66 -1.96
CA LEU A 5 4.01 11.32 -2.18
C LEU A 5 3.63 10.11 -1.33
N THR A 6 2.35 10.01 -1.04
CA THR A 6 1.78 8.91 -0.27
C THR A 6 0.60 8.29 -1.00
N ARG A 7 0.50 6.96 -0.99
CA ARG A 7 -0.64 6.22 -1.51
C ARG A 7 -1.18 5.26 -0.44
N HIS A 8 -2.47 5.38 -0.15
CA HIS A 8 -3.15 4.50 0.80
C HIS A 8 -3.88 3.38 0.05
N PHE A 9 -3.72 2.15 0.55
CA PHE A 9 -4.39 0.94 0.08
C PHE A 9 -5.22 0.37 1.21
N GLN A 10 -6.38 -0.19 0.88
CA GLN A 10 -7.28 -0.79 1.86
C GLN A 10 -7.85 -2.09 1.31
N TYR A 11 -7.92 -3.09 2.17
CA TYR A 11 -8.55 -4.36 1.91
C TYR A 11 -9.46 -4.74 3.08
N THR A 12 -10.62 -5.27 2.76
CA THR A 12 -11.60 -5.77 3.74
C THR A 12 -11.95 -7.19 3.33
N GLY A 13 -11.64 -8.17 4.17
CA GLY A 13 -11.82 -9.57 3.84
C GLY A 13 -11.38 -10.51 4.96
N LEU A 14 -11.59 -11.82 4.73
CA LEU A 14 -11.45 -12.84 5.78
C LEU A 14 -10.16 -13.67 5.69
N ASP A 15 -9.49 -13.79 4.54
CA ASP A 15 -8.45 -14.83 4.39
C ASP A 15 -7.16 -14.44 3.60
N ASP A 16 -7.14 -13.40 2.74
CA ASP A 16 -5.98 -13.15 1.84
C ASP A 16 -5.49 -11.69 1.81
N TYR A 17 -5.43 -11.03 2.97
CA TYR A 17 -5.19 -9.59 3.04
C TYR A 17 -3.76 -9.15 2.64
N ASP A 18 -2.73 -9.90 3.03
CA ASP A 18 -1.34 -9.58 2.70
C ASP A 18 -1.11 -9.65 1.18
N MET A 19 -1.56 -10.74 0.56
CA MET A 19 -1.45 -10.93 -0.90
C MET A 19 -2.22 -9.86 -1.67
N SER A 20 -3.45 -9.51 -1.24
CA SER A 20 -4.25 -8.52 -1.95
C SER A 20 -3.66 -7.11 -1.88
N LEU A 21 -3.11 -6.70 -0.73
CA LEU A 21 -2.48 -5.39 -0.59
C LEU A 21 -1.18 -5.32 -1.41
N ASP A 22 -0.38 -6.39 -1.40
CA ASP A 22 0.85 -6.47 -2.17
C ASP A 22 0.59 -6.45 -3.69
N GLU A 23 -0.43 -7.18 -4.17
CA GLU A 23 -0.84 -7.15 -5.58
C GLU A 23 -1.30 -5.75 -6.00
N GLN A 24 -2.13 -5.08 -5.20
CA GLN A 24 -2.59 -3.72 -5.46
C GLN A 24 -1.43 -2.72 -5.51
N MET A 25 -0.49 -2.84 -4.58
CA MET A 25 0.71 -2.01 -4.53
C MET A 25 1.61 -2.24 -5.74
N ASN A 26 1.88 -3.51 -6.08
CA ASN A 26 2.72 -3.85 -7.23
C ASN A 26 2.11 -3.37 -8.55
N ALA A 27 0.80 -3.51 -8.72
CA ALA A 27 0.09 -2.99 -9.87
C ALA A 27 0.23 -1.45 -9.98
N PHE A 28 0.09 -0.75 -8.85
CA PHE A 28 0.27 0.70 -8.79
C PHE A 28 1.71 1.14 -9.12
N LEU A 29 2.71 0.48 -8.53
CA LEU A 29 4.12 0.78 -8.77
C LEU A 29 4.47 0.56 -10.26
N LEU A 30 3.98 -0.52 -10.86
CA LEU A 30 4.16 -0.82 -12.28
C LEU A 30 3.49 0.23 -13.17
N GLU A 31 2.23 0.59 -12.88
CA GLU A 31 1.48 1.61 -13.64
C GLU A 31 2.18 2.98 -13.60
N LYS A 32 2.76 3.34 -12.45
CA LYS A 32 3.44 4.61 -12.25
C LYS A 32 4.93 4.60 -12.62
N GLY A 33 5.49 3.45 -12.98
CA GLY A 33 6.91 3.29 -13.26
C GLY A 33 7.79 3.66 -12.06
N ILE A 34 7.31 3.41 -10.84
CA ILE A 34 8.04 3.70 -9.61
C ILE A 34 9.00 2.54 -9.35
N SER A 35 10.29 2.84 -9.30
CA SER A 35 11.32 1.86 -9.01
C SER A 35 11.49 1.63 -7.50
N PRO A 36 12.02 0.47 -7.07
CA PRO A 36 12.20 0.16 -5.64
C PRO A 36 13.02 1.21 -4.87
N GLU A 37 13.97 1.86 -5.53
CA GLU A 37 14.85 2.88 -4.94
C GLU A 37 14.11 4.20 -4.65
N GLN A 38 12.94 4.40 -5.26
CA GLN A 38 12.07 5.55 -5.02
C GLN A 38 11.12 5.32 -3.84
N ILE A 39 11.03 4.08 -3.32
CA ILE A 39 10.20 3.76 -2.16
C ILE A 39 10.94 4.18 -0.89
N ILE A 40 10.27 5.00 -0.07
CA ILE A 40 10.81 5.48 1.21
C ILE A 40 10.39 4.54 2.34
N ASN A 41 9.11 4.21 2.43
CA ASN A 41 8.57 3.36 3.48
C ASN A 41 7.24 2.72 3.05
N VAL A 42 6.90 1.60 3.68
CA VAL A 42 5.58 0.97 3.60
C VAL A 42 5.12 0.66 5.01
N GLU A 43 3.97 1.20 5.42
CA GLU A 43 3.39 0.95 6.74
C GLU A 43 2.10 0.15 6.61
N TYR A 44 2.04 -1.01 7.25
CA TYR A 44 0.85 -1.84 7.30
C TYR A 44 0.10 -1.59 8.60
N ALA A 45 -1.24 -1.59 8.52
CA ALA A 45 -2.11 -1.51 9.68
C ALA A 45 -3.28 -2.49 9.54
N ALA A 46 -3.69 -3.07 10.66
CA ALA A 46 -4.86 -3.93 10.75
C ALA A 46 -5.78 -3.41 11.84
N HIS A 47 -7.08 -3.31 11.56
CA HIS A 47 -8.10 -2.91 12.51
C HIS A 47 -9.33 -3.79 12.37
N SER A 48 -9.80 -4.35 13.48
CA SER A 48 -11.04 -5.10 13.54
C SER A 48 -12.11 -4.27 14.23
N SER A 49 -13.24 -4.06 13.58
CA SER A 49 -14.41 -3.38 14.15
C SER A 49 -15.67 -4.17 13.86
N GLY A 50 -16.42 -4.53 14.90
CA GLY A 50 -17.67 -5.28 14.75
C GLY A 50 -17.54 -6.66 14.10
N GLY A 51 -16.36 -7.30 14.18
CA GLY A 51 -16.08 -8.60 13.57
C GLY A 51 -15.66 -8.54 12.09
N ILE A 52 -15.49 -7.34 11.53
CA ILE A 52 -14.93 -7.14 10.19
C ILE A 52 -13.47 -6.72 10.33
N ASN A 53 -12.58 -7.47 9.68
CA ASN A 53 -11.17 -7.16 9.63
C ASN A 53 -10.89 -6.24 8.42
N ASN A 54 -10.35 -5.07 8.71
CA ASN A 54 -9.84 -4.12 7.73
C ASN A 54 -8.32 -4.09 7.81
N TYR A 55 -7.69 -4.17 6.66
CA TYR A 55 -6.26 -4.09 6.50
C TYR A 55 -5.96 -2.91 5.59
N SER A 56 -4.88 -2.19 5.89
CA SER A 56 -4.43 -1.08 5.07
C SER A 56 -2.93 -1.05 4.97
N ALA A 57 -2.45 -0.44 3.89
CA ALA A 57 -1.05 -0.15 3.67
C ALA A 57 -0.88 1.30 3.23
N LEU A 58 0.12 1.98 3.78
CA LEU A 58 0.53 3.32 3.37
C LEU A 58 1.90 3.24 2.70
N LEU A 59 1.92 3.46 1.38
CA LEU A 59 3.13 3.55 0.58
C LEU A 59 3.62 5.00 0.55
N ILE A 60 4.86 5.22 0.95
CA ILE A 60 5.54 6.52 0.89
C ILE A 60 6.65 6.42 -0.16
N TYR A 61 6.66 7.31 -1.15
CA TYR A 61 7.59 7.24 -2.28
C TYR A 61 7.96 8.63 -2.82
N LYS A 62 9.05 8.69 -3.58
CA LYS A 62 9.49 9.91 -4.28
C LYS A 62 9.01 9.89 -5.73
N ALA A 63 8.33 10.94 -6.16
CA ALA A 63 8.13 11.22 -7.58
C ALA A 63 9.27 12.11 -8.09
N SER A 64 9.93 11.64 -9.15
CA SER A 64 10.97 12.35 -9.91
C SER A 64 10.38 13.52 -10.70
#